data_AF-A0A959RNI8-F1
#
_entry.id   AF-A0A959RNI8-F1
#
_cell.length_a   1.000
_cell.length_b   1.000
_cell.length_c   1.000
_cell.angle_alpha   90.00
_cell.angle_beta   90.00
_cell.angle_gamma   90.00
#
_symmetry.space_group_name_H-M   'P 1'
#
loop_
_entity.id
_entity.type
_entity.pdbx_description
1 polymer ?
#
loop_
_entity_poly.entity_id
_entity_poly.type
_entity_poly.pdbx_seq_one_letter_code
_entity_poly.pdbx_strand_id
1 'polypeptide(L)' 'SHSPFRKFKNIWASLEIFNIIDRPNTISYLFIKDFSNTVYLMPNRLTPRLLNFKIVARW' A
#
# COMPACT_ATOMS: atom_id res chain seq x y z
N SER A 1 -39.71 -14.06 -8.99
CA SER A 1 -39.25 -12.68 -9.26
C SER A 1 -38.65 -12.09 -7.97
N HIS A 2 -37.34 -12.22 -7.78
CA HIS A 2 -36.63 -11.63 -6.64
C HIS A 2 -35.31 -11.08 -7.16
N SER A 3 -35.22 -9.76 -7.34
CA SER A 3 -34.01 -9.09 -7.79
C SER A 3 -33.19 -8.64 -6.57
N PRO A 4 -32.09 -9.32 -6.21
CA PRO A 4 -31.29 -9.00 -5.03
C PRO A 4 -30.65 -7.59 -5.09
N PHE A 5 -30.59 -7.01 -6.29
CA PHE A 5 -30.01 -5.68 -6.55
C PHE A 5 -30.97 -4.50 -6.33
N ARG A 6 -32.25 -4.74 -5.98
CA ARG A 6 -33.23 -3.64 -5.82
C ARG A 6 -33.12 -2.88 -4.49
N LYS A 7 -32.36 -3.41 -3.52
CA LYS A 7 -32.09 -2.77 -2.22
C LYS A 7 -30.84 -1.91 -2.21
N PHE A 8 -29.95 -2.06 -3.20
CA PHE A 8 -28.72 -1.27 -3.26
C PHE A 8 -28.92 -0.11 -4.25
N LYS A 9 -28.95 1.12 -3.73
CA LYS A 9 -29.05 2.33 -4.54
C LYS A 9 -27.79 2.58 -5.37
N ASN A 10 -26.62 2.14 -4.90
CA ASN A 10 -25.36 2.32 -5.62
C ASN A 10 -24.30 1.28 -5.21
N ILE A 11 -23.56 0.71 -6.14
CA ILE A 11 -22.41 -0.18 -5.87
C ILE A 11 -21.25 0.26 -6.76
N TRP A 12 -20.13 0.59 -6.15
CA TRP A 12 -18.87 0.92 -6.83
C TRP A 12 -17.77 -0.02 -6.38
N ALA A 13 -16.93 -0.44 -7.32
CA ALA A 13 -15.69 -1.13 -7.02
C ALA A 13 -14.53 -0.32 -7.63
N SER A 14 -13.46 -0.16 -6.88
CA SER A 14 -12.23 0.49 -7.31
C SER A 14 -11.03 -0.40 -7.03
N LEU A 15 -10.12 -0.47 -8.01
CA LEU A 15 -8.86 -1.19 -7.92
C LEU A 15 -7.72 -0.18 -8.09
N GLU A 16 -6.89 -0.06 -7.07
CA GLU A 16 -5.75 0.84 -7.01
C GLU A 16 -4.47 -0.01 -6.91
N ILE A 17 -3.49 0.24 -7.78
CA ILE A 17 -2.16 -0.39 -7.69
C ILE A 17 -1.16 0.68 -7.30
N PHE A 18 -0.59 0.55 -6.10
CA PHE A 18 0.48 1.41 -5.63
C PHE A 18 1.84 0.83 -6.01
N ASN A 19 2.75 1.70 -6.43
CA ASN A 19 4.12 1.36 -6.85
C ASN A 19 4.17 0.39 -8.05
N ILE A 20 3.58 0.79 -9.19
CA ILE A 20 3.52 0.00 -10.44
C ILE A 20 4.93 -0.31 -11.00
N ILE A 21 5.84 0.65 -10.90
CA ILE A 21 7.22 0.52 -11.42
C ILE A 21 8.09 -0.33 -10.49
N ASP A 22 7.55 -0.78 -9.34
CA ASP A 22 8.24 -1.58 -8.31
C ASP A 22 9.63 -1.01 -7.96
N ARG A 23 9.75 0.33 -8.00
CA ARG A 23 11.02 0.97 -7.68
C ARG A 23 11.14 1.00 -6.16
N PRO A 24 12.19 0.39 -5.57
CA PRO A 24 12.43 0.55 -4.15
C PRO A 24 12.82 2.01 -3.87
N ASN A 25 11.88 2.77 -3.31
CA ASN A 25 12.13 4.14 -2.85
C ASN A 25 12.78 4.07 -1.46
N THR A 26 14.12 4.04 -1.42
CA THR A 26 14.90 4.24 -0.19
C THR A 26 15.01 5.75 0.04
N ILE A 27 14.21 6.32 0.95
CA ILE A 27 14.24 7.78 1.21
C ILE A 27 15.52 8.15 1.95
N SER A 28 15.93 7.32 2.90
CA SER A 28 17.02 7.62 3.80
C SER A 28 17.71 6.35 4.29
N TYR A 29 18.94 6.51 4.74
CA TYR A 29 19.71 5.48 5.42
C TYR A 29 19.86 5.89 6.87
N LEU A 30 19.52 5.00 7.79
CA LEU A 30 19.81 5.19 9.20
C LEU A 30 21.27 4.78 9.43
N PHE A 31 22.06 5.73 9.93
CA PHE A 31 23.44 5.50 10.34
C PHE A 31 23.42 5.03 11.79
N ILE A 32 23.70 3.74 12.01
CA ILE A 32 23.82 3.18 13.35
C ILE A 32 25.30 2.94 13.61
N LYS A 33 25.79 3.46 14.73
CA LYS A 33 27.18 3.31 15.14
C LYS A 33 27.24 2.35 16.33
N ASP A 34 28.06 1.31 16.23
CA ASP A 34 28.30 0.41 17.36
C ASP A 34 29.36 0.97 18.32
N PHE A 35 29.52 0.31 19.47
CA PHE A 35 30.54 0.65 20.47
C PHE A 35 31.98 0.45 19.97
N SER A 36 32.15 -0.28 18.85
CA SER A 36 33.42 -0.54 18.19
C SER A 36 33.70 0.42 17.02
N ASN A 37 32.97 1.55 16.94
CA ASN A 37 33.08 2.57 15.88
C ASN A 37 32.69 2.11 14.47
N THR A 38 32.07 0.95 14.30
CA THR A 38 31.56 0.49 12.99
C THR A 38 30.25 1.20 12.67
N VAL A 39 30.14 1.74 11.45
CA VAL A 39 28.92 2.40 10.96
C VAL A 39 28.17 1.46 10.04
N TYR A 40 26.94 1.12 10.43
CA TYR A 40 26.02 0.33 9.64
C TYR A 40 25.02 1.23 8.93
N LEU A 41 24.79 0.93 7.65
CA LEU A 41 23.81 1.60 6.80
C LEU A 41 22.54 0.76 6.75
N MET A 42 21.50 1.17 7.48
CA MET A 42 20.20 0.50 7.40
C MET A 42 19.28 1.28 6.44
N PRO A 43 18.90 0.71 5.28
CA PRO A 43 18.03 1.40 4.33
C PRO A 43 16.59 1.51 4.87
N ASN A 44 16.01 2.70 4.82
CA ASN A 44 14.59 2.93 5.11
C ASN A 44 13.79 3.01 3.80
N ARG A 45 13.11 1.92 3.46
CA ARG A 45 12.31 1.80 2.25
C ARG A 45 10.86 2.16 2.53
N LEU A 46 10.26 2.96 1.65
CA LEU A 46 8.81 3.14 1.64
C LEU A 46 8.09 1.85 1.21
N THR A 47 6.78 1.82 1.48
CA THR A 47 5.88 0.69 1.22
C THR A 47 6.12 0.07 -0.17
N PRO A 48 6.24 -1.27 -0.26
CA PRO A 48 6.45 -1.98 -1.52
C PRO A 48 5.19 -1.93 -2.41
N ARG A 49 5.18 -2.67 -3.53
CA ARG A 49 4.00 -2.79 -4.39
C ARG A 49 2.79 -3.30 -3.61
N LEU A 50 1.72 -2.51 -3.61
CA LEU A 50 0.47 -2.84 -2.91
C LEU A 50 -0.69 -2.82 -3.91
N LEU A 51 -1.52 -3.86 -3.84
CA LEU A 51 -2.81 -3.92 -4.51
C LEU A 51 -3.88 -3.52 -3.50
N ASN A 52 -4.66 -2.50 -3.78
CA ASN A 52 -5.77 -2.07 -2.95
C ASN A 52 -7.07 -2.22 -3.73
N PHE A 53 -7.98 -3.02 -3.20
CA PHE A 53 -9.29 -3.26 -3.78
C PHE A 53 -10.36 -2.77 -2.81
N LYS A 54 -11.18 -1.82 -3.27
CA LYS A 54 -12.24 -1.20 -2.48
C LYS A 54 -13.59 -1.48 -3.13
N ILE A 55 -14.56 -1.86 -2.31
CA ILE A 55 -15.97 -1.97 -2.70
C ILE A 55 -16.77 -1.03 -1.80
N VAL A 56 -17.60 -0.20 -2.41
CA VAL A 56 -18.50 0.73 -1.72
C VAL A 56 -19.92 0.44 -2.19
N ALA A 57 -20.76 -0.01 -1.26
CA ALA A 57 -22.18 -0.19 -1.49
C ALA A 57 -22.97 0.85 -0.69
N ARG A 58 -23.98 1.44 -1.30
CA ARG A 58 -24.96 2.34 -0.68
C ARG A 58 -26.33 1.70 -0.85
N TRP A 59 -27.02 1.45 0.28
CA TRP A 59 -28.36 0.87 0.36
C TRP A 59 -29.34 1.91 0.92
#